data_AF-A0A7V6YFI2-F1
#
_entry.id   AF-A0A7V6YFI2-F1
#
_cell.length_a   1.000
_cell.length_b   1.000
_cell.length_c   1.000
_cell.angle_alpha   90.00
_cell.angle_beta   90.00
_cell.angle_gamma   90.00
#
_symmetry.space_group_name_H-M   'P 1'
#
loop_
_entity.id
_entity.type
_entity.pdbx_description
1 polymer ?
#
loop_
_entity_poly.entity_id
_entity_poly.type
_entity_poly.pdbx_seq_one_letter_code
_entity_poly.pdbx_strand_id
1 'polypeptide(L)'
;RVDFRELVKDLASVFRTRIELRQIGVRDEAKMLGGLGPCGRVVCCALFLGEFDPVSIRMAKDQNLSLNPAKISGLCGRLMCCLRFENEAYERAREIVPPVGVKVKTRKGTGEVIANNLLKETVTVQFDTLDKQEFPVREVKVIEEKCESCPKGCGPSEQ
;
A
#
# COMPACT_ATOMS: atom_id res chain seq x y z
N ARG A 1 -23.54 -9.35 21.85
CA ARG A 1 -22.41 -10.10 22.45
C ARG A 1 -22.96 -11.48 22.81
N VAL A 2 -22.43 -12.55 22.22
CA VAL A 2 -22.92 -13.93 22.46
C VAL A 2 -22.37 -14.42 23.80
N ASP A 3 -23.21 -15.00 24.67
CA ASP A 3 -22.80 -15.61 25.93
C ASP A 3 -22.56 -17.12 25.71
N PHE A 4 -21.34 -17.61 25.98
CA PHE A 4 -20.95 -19.01 25.80
C PHE A 4 -20.90 -19.80 27.12
N ARG A 5 -21.32 -19.22 28.25
CA ARG A 5 -21.17 -19.87 29.57
C ARG A 5 -21.89 -21.21 29.68
N GLU A 6 -23.08 -21.36 29.11
CA GLU A 6 -23.80 -22.63 29.14
C GLU A 6 -23.07 -23.71 28.33
N LEU A 7 -22.64 -23.37 27.10
CA LEU A 7 -21.85 -24.27 26.26
C LEU A 7 -20.55 -24.74 26.94
N VAL A 8 -19.87 -23.85 27.68
CA VAL A 8 -18.67 -24.23 28.43
C VAL A 8 -18.99 -25.26 29.53
N LYS A 9 -20.12 -25.10 30.24
CA LYS A 9 -20.55 -26.07 31.27
C LYS A 9 -20.85 -27.42 30.67
N ASP A 10 -21.58 -27.44 29.55
CA ASP A 10 -21.95 -28.68 28.86
C ASP A 10 -20.70 -29.42 28.39
N LEU A 11 -19.79 -28.75 27.69
CA LEU A 11 -18.54 -29.35 27.23
C LEU A 11 -17.66 -29.83 28.39
N ALA A 12 -17.55 -29.04 29.47
CA ALA A 12 -16.74 -29.43 30.64
C ALA A 12 -17.31 -30.69 31.33
N SER A 13 -18.64 -30.83 31.37
CA SER A 13 -19.30 -32.01 31.95
C SER A 13 -19.01 -33.29 31.14
N VAL A 14 -18.91 -33.18 29.81
CA VAL A 14 -18.63 -34.30 28.90
C VAL A 14 -17.15 -34.68 28.91
N PHE A 15 -16.25 -33.71 28.73
CA PHE A 15 -14.81 -33.98 28.55
C PHE A 15 -14.01 -34.00 29.87
N ARG A 16 -14.64 -33.65 31.01
CA ARG A 16 -14.05 -33.66 32.36
C ARG A 16 -12.67 -32.99 32.45
N THR A 17 -12.46 -31.96 31.63
CA THR A 17 -11.19 -31.24 31.48
C THR A 17 -11.49 -29.73 31.48
N ARG A 18 -10.49 -28.91 31.82
CA ARG A 18 -10.61 -27.45 31.74
C ARG A 18 -10.71 -27.02 30.27
N ILE A 19 -11.82 -26.39 29.89
CA ILE A 19 -12.08 -25.90 28.53
C ILE A 19 -12.04 -24.38 28.55
N GLU A 20 -11.22 -23.80 27.67
CA GLU A 20 -11.13 -22.36 27.46
C GLU A 20 -11.54 -22.02 26.03
N LEU A 21 -12.61 -21.25 25.88
CA LEU A 21 -13.04 -20.74 24.58
C LEU A 21 -12.35 -19.40 24.32
N ARG A 22 -11.70 -19.29 23.16
CA ARG A 22 -11.09 -18.04 22.69
C ARG A 22 -11.82 -17.57 21.45
N GLN A 23 -12.24 -16.31 21.44
CA GLN A 23 -12.76 -15.69 20.23
C GLN A 23 -11.58 -15.32 19.33
N ILE A 24 -11.63 -15.78 18.08
CA ILE A 24 -10.61 -15.52 17.07
C ILE A 24 -11.19 -14.50 16.08
N GLY A 25 -10.39 -13.49 15.71
CA GLY A 25 -10.82 -12.52 14.70
C GLY A 25 -10.80 -13.13 13.30
N VAL A 26 -11.60 -12.59 12.38
CA VAL A 26 -11.66 -13.07 10.97
C VAL A 26 -10.30 -13.09 10.27
N ARG A 27 -9.38 -12.19 10.63
CA ARG A 27 -8.02 -12.17 10.09
C ARG A 27 -7.14 -13.27 10.70
N ASP A 28 -7.29 -13.53 11.99
CA ASP A 28 -6.56 -14.58 12.68
C ASP A 28 -7.02 -15.96 12.21
N GLU A 29 -8.32 -16.12 11.95
CA GLU A 29 -8.88 -17.30 11.28
C GLU A 29 -8.24 -17.51 9.90
N ALA A 30 -8.20 -16.47 9.06
CA ALA A 30 -7.54 -16.56 7.75
C ALA A 30 -6.02 -16.81 7.85
N LYS A 31 -5.37 -16.34 8.92
CA LYS A 31 -3.95 -16.63 9.21
C LYS A 31 -3.74 -18.10 9.59
N MET A 32 -4.62 -18.67 10.41
CA MET A 32 -4.55 -20.06 10.85
C MET A 32 -4.87 -21.04 9.71
N LEU A 33 -5.90 -20.74 8.92
CA LEU A 33 -6.27 -21.56 7.75
C LEU A 33 -5.27 -21.40 6.60
N GLY A 34 -4.68 -20.21 6.47
CA GLY A 34 -3.85 -19.85 5.33
C GLY A 34 -4.68 -19.67 4.05
N GLY A 35 -4.04 -19.90 2.90
CA GLY A 35 -4.66 -19.80 1.58
C GLY A 35 -3.93 -18.83 0.66
N LEU A 36 -4.49 -18.63 -0.53
CA LEU A 36 -3.93 -17.75 -1.56
C LEU A 36 -4.68 -16.42 -1.59
N GLY A 37 -3.92 -15.32 -1.59
CA GLY A 37 -4.45 -13.99 -1.81
C GLY A 37 -4.81 -13.75 -3.28
N PRO A 38 -5.46 -12.60 -3.59
CA PRO A 38 -5.81 -12.23 -4.96
C PRO A 38 -4.58 -12.06 -5.88
N CYS A 39 -3.38 -11.93 -5.32
CA CYS A 39 -2.11 -11.91 -6.03
C CYS A 39 -1.55 -13.30 -6.39
N GLY A 40 -2.25 -14.38 -6.01
CA GLY A 40 -1.83 -15.78 -6.26
C GLY A 40 -0.74 -16.30 -5.31
N ARG A 41 -0.33 -15.51 -4.31
CA ARG A 41 0.65 -15.90 -3.28
C ARG A 41 -0.05 -16.27 -1.98
N VAL A 42 0.65 -16.99 -1.10
CA VAL A 42 0.17 -17.28 0.27
C VAL A 42 -0.19 -15.96 0.99
N VAL A 43 -1.28 -15.98 1.76
CA VAL A 43 -1.73 -14.80 2.50
C VAL A 43 -0.62 -14.24 3.40
N CYS A 44 -0.38 -12.93 3.31
CA CYS A 44 0.77 -12.30 3.97
C CYS A 44 0.74 -12.45 5.50
N CYS A 45 -0.47 -12.50 6.09
CA CYS A 45 -0.70 -12.72 7.52
C CYS A 45 -0.25 -14.09 8.03
N ALA A 46 -0.26 -15.12 7.17
CA ALA A 46 0.23 -16.46 7.52
C ALA A 46 1.73 -16.62 7.22
N LEU A 47 2.28 -15.79 6.33
CA LEU A 47 3.65 -15.95 5.84
C LEU A 47 4.68 -15.18 6.68
N PHE A 48 4.51 -13.86 6.83
CA PHE A 48 5.53 -13.01 7.47
C PHE A 48 4.95 -11.85 8.29
N LEU A 49 3.74 -11.39 7.99
CA LEU A 49 3.09 -10.31 8.74
C LEU A 49 2.43 -10.91 9.99
N GLY A 50 3.17 -10.90 11.10
CA GLY A 50 2.72 -11.39 12.40
C GLY A 50 1.74 -10.43 13.09
N GLU A 51 2.12 -9.16 13.18
CA GLU A 51 1.34 -8.07 13.79
C GLU A 51 0.77 -7.14 12.72
N PHE A 52 -0.36 -6.49 13.03
CA PHE A 52 -1.11 -5.70 12.06
C PHE A 52 -1.42 -4.30 12.55
N ASP A 53 -0.87 -3.34 11.83
CA ASP A 53 -1.32 -1.96 11.90
C ASP A 53 -2.68 -1.76 11.20
N PRO A 54 -3.45 -0.75 11.61
CA PRO A 54 -4.66 -0.36 10.91
C PRO A 54 -4.35 0.08 9.47
N VAL A 55 -5.09 -0.51 8.52
CA VAL A 55 -4.98 -0.19 7.10
C VAL A 55 -6.06 0.82 6.75
N SER A 56 -5.71 1.88 6.01
CA SER A 56 -6.66 2.90 5.55
C SER A 56 -6.91 2.79 4.04
N ILE A 57 -8.08 3.22 3.59
CA ILE A 57 -8.41 3.27 2.14
C ILE A 57 -7.48 4.22 1.39
N ARG A 58 -6.93 5.25 2.06
CA ARG A 58 -5.97 6.19 1.47
C ARG A 58 -4.73 5.47 0.93
N MET A 59 -4.21 4.48 1.66
CA MET A 59 -3.06 3.67 1.23
C MET A 59 -3.31 2.96 -0.11
N ALA A 60 -4.53 2.45 -0.34
CA ALA A 60 -4.89 1.84 -1.62
C ALA A 60 -4.89 2.86 -2.77
N LYS A 61 -5.42 4.06 -2.51
CA LYS A 61 -5.36 5.18 -3.47
C LYS A 61 -3.91 5.57 -3.74
N ASP A 62 -3.08 5.57 -2.71
CA ASP A 62 -1.68 5.97 -2.83
C ASP A 62 -0.85 5.03 -3.69
N GLN A 63 -1.21 3.75 -3.68
CA GLN A 63 -0.60 2.70 -4.50
C GLN A 63 -1.26 2.57 -5.89
N ASN A 64 -2.10 3.54 -6.28
CA ASN A 64 -2.84 3.55 -7.55
C ASN A 64 -3.73 2.31 -7.77
N LEU A 65 -4.26 1.72 -6.69
CA LEU A 65 -5.19 0.60 -6.79
C LEU A 65 -6.63 1.09 -6.97
N SER A 66 -7.42 0.29 -7.69
CA SER A 66 -8.86 0.54 -7.84
C SER A 66 -9.56 0.42 -6.48
N LEU A 67 -10.42 1.39 -6.14
CA LEU A 67 -11.16 1.42 -4.87
C LEU A 67 -12.33 0.42 -4.82
N ASN A 68 -12.40 -0.53 -5.75
CA ASN A 68 -13.38 -1.61 -5.68
C ASN A 68 -13.03 -2.54 -4.50
N PRO A 69 -13.97 -2.78 -3.55
CA PRO A 69 -13.74 -3.65 -2.40
C PRO A 69 -13.16 -5.03 -2.75
N ALA A 70 -13.53 -5.62 -3.89
CA ALA A 70 -13.02 -6.91 -4.33
C ALA A 70 -11.52 -6.90 -4.69
N LYS A 71 -10.97 -5.74 -5.03
CA LYS A 71 -9.55 -5.57 -5.39
C LYS A 71 -8.66 -5.17 -4.20
N ILE A 72 -9.24 -4.55 -3.17
CA ILE A 72 -8.49 -4.03 -2.01
C ILE A 72 -8.70 -4.86 -0.73
N SER A 73 -9.62 -5.81 -0.73
CA SER A 73 -9.89 -6.70 0.40
C SER A 73 -9.09 -8.00 0.27
N GLY A 74 -8.54 -8.44 1.40
CA GLY A 74 -7.92 -9.76 1.51
C GLY A 74 -8.94 -10.87 1.72
N LEU A 75 -8.46 -12.11 1.77
CA LEU A 75 -9.28 -13.31 1.97
C LEU A 75 -10.14 -13.26 3.25
N CYS A 76 -9.65 -12.58 4.29
CA CYS A 76 -10.38 -12.36 5.55
C CYS A 76 -11.54 -11.34 5.48
N GLY A 77 -11.82 -10.75 4.31
CA GLY A 77 -12.87 -9.74 4.13
C GLY A 77 -12.53 -8.34 4.67
N ARG A 78 -11.32 -8.13 5.19
CA ARG A 78 -10.78 -6.81 5.56
C ARG A 78 -9.78 -6.31 4.52
N LEU A 79 -9.43 -5.03 4.57
CA LEU A 79 -8.37 -4.45 3.72
C LEU A 79 -7.08 -5.27 3.81
N MET A 80 -6.38 -5.39 2.67
CA MET A 80 -5.15 -6.19 2.57
C MET A 80 -4.04 -5.63 3.47
N CYS A 81 -3.41 -6.49 4.27
CA CYS A 81 -2.30 -6.09 5.15
C CYS A 81 -1.02 -5.71 4.38
N CYS A 82 -0.85 -6.18 3.14
CA CYS A 82 0.27 -5.78 2.29
C CYS A 82 0.26 -4.28 1.93
N LEU A 83 -0.93 -3.66 1.85
CA LEU A 83 -1.05 -2.21 1.58
C LEU A 83 -0.26 -1.41 2.61
N ARG A 84 -0.38 -1.78 3.89
CA ARG A 84 0.35 -1.11 4.96
C ARG A 84 1.84 -1.43 4.92
N PHE A 85 2.19 -2.69 4.71
CA PHE A 85 3.58 -3.13 4.60
C PHE A 85 4.35 -2.39 3.50
N GLU A 86 3.72 -2.19 2.34
CA GLU A 86 4.33 -1.53 1.18
C GLU A 86 4.32 0.00 1.31
N ASN A 87 3.44 0.56 2.15
CA ASN A 87 3.19 2.01 2.20
C ASN A 87 4.47 2.84 2.47
N GLU A 88 5.33 2.39 3.38
CA GLU A 88 6.59 3.08 3.70
C GLU A 88 7.55 3.15 2.50
N ALA A 89 7.55 2.14 1.65
CA ALA A 89 8.34 2.15 0.41
C ALA A 89 7.75 3.15 -0.59
N TYR A 90 6.42 3.20 -0.70
CA TYR A 90 5.73 4.16 -1.58
C TYR A 90 5.91 5.61 -1.14
N GLU A 91 5.87 5.89 0.17
CA GLU A 91 6.10 7.23 0.72
C GLU A 91 7.51 7.72 0.39
N ARG A 92 8.54 6.90 0.66
CA ARG A 92 9.92 7.24 0.31
C ARG A 92 10.12 7.44 -1.20
N ALA A 93 9.54 6.56 -2.02
CA ALA A 93 9.63 6.69 -3.47
C ALA A 93 9.00 8.00 -3.98
N ARG A 94 7.91 8.48 -3.36
CA ARG A 94 7.27 9.75 -3.74
C ARG A 94 8.09 10.98 -3.39
N GLU A 95 8.90 10.92 -2.34
CA GLU A 95 9.78 12.03 -1.97
C GLU A 95 10.92 12.22 -2.97
N ILE A 96 11.41 11.12 -3.56
CA ILE A 96 12.54 11.16 -4.51
C ILE A 96 12.09 11.29 -5.97
N VAL A 97 10.94 10.73 -6.34
CA VAL A 97 10.46 10.69 -7.72
C VAL A 97 9.78 12.03 -8.08
N PRO A 98 10.23 12.74 -9.14
CA PRO A 98 9.58 13.99 -9.55
C PRO A 98 8.15 13.73 -10.05
N PRO A 99 7.18 14.62 -9.76
CA PRO A 99 5.79 14.40 -10.13
C PRO A 99 5.58 14.47 -11.65
N VAL A 100 4.49 13.85 -12.11
CA VAL A 100 4.07 13.89 -13.52
C VAL A 100 3.75 15.34 -13.92
N GLY A 101 4.17 15.76 -15.11
CA GLY A 101 4.00 17.12 -15.64
C GLY A 101 5.17 18.08 -15.37
N VAL A 102 6.17 17.64 -14.61
CA VAL A 102 7.39 18.43 -14.34
C VAL A 102 8.39 18.30 -15.47
N LYS A 103 9.03 19.43 -15.82
CA LYS A 103 10.16 19.44 -16.75
C LYS A 103 11.44 19.03 -16.06
N VAL A 104 12.13 18.08 -16.68
CA VAL A 104 13.36 17.50 -16.17
C VAL A 104 14.47 17.50 -17.21
N LYS A 105 15.71 17.60 -16.74
CA LYS A 105 16.93 17.48 -17.53
C LYS A 105 17.47 16.07 -17.38
N THR A 106 17.67 15.41 -18.50
CA THR A 106 18.29 14.09 -18.59
C THR A 106 19.57 14.17 -19.42
N ARG A 107 20.28 13.04 -19.56
CA ARG A 107 21.46 12.93 -20.44
C ARG A 107 21.16 13.18 -21.92
N LYS A 108 19.92 12.97 -22.37
CA LYS A 108 19.51 13.15 -23.76
C LYS A 108 18.97 14.55 -24.09
N GLY A 109 18.70 15.34 -23.06
CA GLY A 109 18.08 16.65 -23.23
C GLY A 109 17.03 16.93 -22.15
N THR A 110 16.26 17.98 -22.38
CA THR A 110 15.14 18.40 -21.53
C THR A 110 13.84 17.77 -22.02
N GLY A 111 13.00 17.31 -21.11
CA GLY A 111 11.68 16.77 -21.44
C GLY A 111 10.72 16.84 -20.26
N GLU A 112 9.50 16.39 -20.48
CA GLU A 112 8.42 16.40 -19.48
C GLU A 112 8.15 14.99 -18.96
N VAL A 113 7.96 14.85 -17.65
CA VAL A 113 7.62 13.56 -17.03
C VAL A 113 6.17 13.22 -17.33
N ILE A 114 5.92 12.11 -18.02
CA ILE A 114 4.55 11.66 -18.38
C ILE A 114 4.03 10.52 -17.51
N ALA A 115 4.93 9.75 -16.89
CA ALA A 115 4.57 8.62 -16.05
C ALA A 115 5.69 8.28 -15.06
N ASN A 116 5.30 7.83 -13.88
CA ASN A 116 6.19 7.49 -12.78
C ASN A 116 6.03 6.02 -12.42
N ASN A 117 7.14 5.33 -12.20
CA ASN A 117 7.15 4.00 -11.62
C ASN A 117 7.84 4.05 -10.25
N LEU A 118 7.02 4.15 -9.19
CA LEU A 118 7.52 4.30 -7.82
C LEU A 118 8.32 3.07 -7.36
N LEU A 119 7.90 1.86 -7.73
CA LEU A 119 8.58 0.63 -7.31
C LEU A 119 9.93 0.41 -8.00
N LYS A 120 10.08 0.90 -9.23
CA LYS A 120 11.34 0.83 -9.97
C LYS A 120 12.21 2.07 -9.80
N GLU A 121 11.70 3.10 -9.14
CA GLU A 121 12.33 4.43 -9.04
C GLU A 121 12.74 4.96 -10.42
N THR A 122 11.84 4.82 -11.40
CA THR A 122 12.02 5.29 -12.78
C THR A 122 10.94 6.27 -13.18
N VAL A 123 11.30 7.17 -14.09
CA VAL A 123 10.39 8.14 -14.70
C VAL A 123 10.44 8.03 -16.21
N THR A 124 9.28 8.10 -16.84
CA THR A 124 9.16 8.16 -18.29
C THR A 124 9.11 9.63 -18.70
N VAL A 125 10.10 10.05 -19.47
CA VAL A 125 10.24 11.42 -19.95
C VAL A 125 9.89 11.46 -21.43
N GLN A 126 9.06 12.42 -21.82
CA GLN A 126 8.75 12.75 -23.20
C GLN A 126 9.57 13.97 -23.64
N PHE A 127 10.29 13.83 -24.75
CA PHE A 127 11.09 14.90 -25.35
C PHE A 127 10.29 15.63 -26.45
N ASP A 128 10.77 16.81 -26.86
CA ASP A 128 10.16 17.61 -27.93
C ASP A 128 10.07 16.84 -29.27
N THR A 129 10.93 15.85 -29.48
CA THR A 129 10.92 14.96 -30.65
C THR A 129 9.81 13.89 -30.61
N LEU A 130 8.87 13.96 -29.65
CA LEU A 130 7.86 12.94 -29.35
C LEU A 130 8.41 11.59 -28.86
N ASP A 131 9.73 11.48 -28.72
CA ASP A 131 10.37 10.29 -28.17
C ASP A 131 10.06 10.15 -26.68
N LYS A 132 9.75 8.93 -26.26
CA LYS A 132 9.49 8.57 -24.86
C LYS A 132 10.58 7.62 -24.39
N GLN A 133 11.21 7.95 -23.27
CA GLN A 133 12.21 7.07 -22.69
C GLN A 133 12.16 7.06 -21.17
N GLU A 134 12.39 5.89 -20.61
CA GLU A 134 12.46 5.65 -19.18
C GLU A 134 13.89 5.92 -18.67
N PHE A 135 14.00 6.69 -17.59
CA PHE A 135 15.25 6.99 -16.90
C PHE A 135 15.12 6.70 -15.41
N PRO A 136 16.20 6.24 -14.74
CA PRO A 136 16.22 6.13 -13.29
C PRO A 136 16.24 7.53 -12.67
N VAL A 137 15.52 7.73 -11.56
CA VAL A 137 15.37 9.03 -10.88
C VAL A 137 16.70 9.73 -10.61
N ARG A 138 17.75 8.96 -10.25
CA ARG A 138 19.11 9.47 -10.00
C ARG A 138 19.78 10.17 -11.19
N GLU A 139 19.33 9.90 -12.42
CA GLU A 139 19.89 10.50 -13.65
C GLU A 139 19.10 11.71 -14.15
N VAL A 140 18.10 12.14 -13.37
CA VAL A 140 17.14 13.16 -13.75
C VAL A 140 17.25 14.34 -12.80
N LYS A 141 17.34 15.57 -13.34
CA LYS A 141 17.35 16.81 -12.55
C LYS A 141 16.11 17.65 -12.86
N VAL A 142 15.39 18.07 -11.84
CA VAL A 142 14.21 18.93 -12.00
C VAL A 142 14.64 20.34 -12.44
N ILE A 143 13.95 20.91 -13.43
CA ILE A 143 14.23 22.24 -13.98
C ILE A 143 13.15 23.25 -13.56
N GLU A 144 11.88 22.85 -13.60
CA GLU A 144 10.74 23.68 -13.18
C GLU A 144 9.81 22.85 -12.29
N GLU A 145 9.70 23.22 -11.02
CA GLU A 145 8.66 22.66 -10.15
C GLU A 145 7.32 23.31 -10.50
N LYS A 146 6.44 22.56 -11.18
CA LYS A 146 5.01 22.84 -11.06
C LYS A 146 4.57 22.38 -9.67
N CYS A 147 4.38 23.36 -8.79
CA CYS A 147 3.80 23.14 -7.47
C CYS A 147 2.29 22.83 -7.62
N GLU A 148 1.95 21.62 -8.08
CA GLU A 148 0.56 21.15 -8.22
C GLU A 148 0.18 20.19 -7.09
N SER A 149 0.33 20.65 -5.84
CA SER A 149 -0.64 20.44 -4.75
C SER A 149 -0.04 20.91 -3.42
N CYS A 150 -0.24 22.18 -3.10
CA CYS A 150 -0.10 22.65 -1.72
C CYS A 150 -1.53 22.87 -1.16
N PRO A 151 -2.08 21.96 -0.34
CA PRO A 151 -3.36 22.20 0.36
C PRO A 151 -3.23 23.20 1.52
N LYS A 152 -2.03 23.74 1.79
CA LYS A 152 -1.78 24.70 2.87
C LYS A 152 -0.83 25.77 2.35
N GLY A 153 -1.34 27.01 2.24
CA GLY A 153 -0.64 28.15 1.68
C GLY A 153 0.79 28.28 2.19
N CYS A 154 1.75 28.11 1.28
CA CYS A 154 3.09 28.62 1.44
C CYS A 154 3.16 29.92 0.65
N GLY A 155 3.00 31.05 1.34
CA GLY A 155 3.51 32.32 0.82
C GLY A 155 5.04 32.33 0.91
N PRO A 156 5.73 33.12 0.06
CA PRO A 156 7.16 33.27 0.18
C PRO A 156 7.51 33.85 1.55
N SER A 157 8.44 33.21 2.25
CA SER A 157 9.16 33.82 3.36
C SER A 157 9.98 34.99 2.78
N GLU A 158 9.38 36.17 2.75
CA GLU A 158 10.12 37.43 2.63
C GLU A 158 10.69 37.81 3.99
N GLN A 159 11.82 38.51 3.90
CA GLN A 159 12.78 38.91 4.92
C GLN A 159 12.18 39.74 6.05
#